data_AF-A0A7X7FS28-F1
#
_entry.id   AF-A0A7X7FS28-F1
#
_cell.length_a   1.000
_cell.length_b   1.000
_cell.length_c   1.000
_cell.angle_alpha   90.00
_cell.angle_beta   90.00
_cell.angle_gamma   90.00
#
_symmetry.space_group_name_H-M   'P 1'
#
loop_
_entity.id
_entity.type
_entity.pdbx_description
1 polymer ?
#
loop_
_entity_poly.entity_id
_entity_poly.type
_entity_poly.pdbx_seq_one_letter_code
_entity_poly.pdbx_strand_id
1 'polypeptide(L)'
;MKKILLLIILAGLAVGGGTVYWSRSSAPAVVFRTEAVSRGDLVVTIPATGTIQPEEVVDVGAQVGGLIVLFGTDANGHPVDYCSPVEEGMVLARIDDSLYKSELTQAEAQVLSAQGGLQRAKADLELA
;
A
#
# COMPACT_ATOMS: atom_id res chain seq x y z
N MET A 1 -31.35 97.65 -32.76
CA MET A 1 -30.92 96.33 -33.27
C MET A 1 -29.88 95.63 -32.39
N LYS A 2 -28.88 96.34 -31.82
CA LYS A 2 -27.82 95.73 -30.96
C LYS A 2 -28.30 94.99 -29.71
N LYS A 3 -29.41 95.42 -29.08
CA LYS A 3 -29.97 94.79 -27.85
C LYS A 3 -30.62 93.41 -28.10
N ILE A 4 -31.18 93.19 -29.28
CA ILE A 4 -31.81 91.92 -29.67
C ILE A 4 -30.73 90.87 -29.95
N LEU A 5 -29.62 91.28 -30.58
CA LEU A 5 -28.48 90.41 -30.83
C LEU A 5 -27.84 89.92 -29.51
N LEU A 6 -27.75 90.80 -28.51
CA LEU A 6 -27.25 90.46 -27.17
C LEU A 6 -28.14 89.45 -26.43
N LEU A 7 -29.47 89.58 -26.55
CA LEU A 7 -30.42 88.64 -25.93
C LEU A 7 -30.35 87.24 -26.56
N ILE A 8 -30.15 87.14 -27.87
CA ILE A 8 -30.01 85.86 -28.57
C ILE A 8 -28.71 85.15 -28.15
N ILE A 9 -27.62 85.89 -27.99
CA ILE A 9 -26.35 85.35 -27.51
C ILE A 9 -26.49 84.84 -26.07
N LEU A 10 -27.16 85.61 -25.20
CA LEU A 10 -27.36 85.22 -23.80
C LEU A 10 -28.25 83.98 -23.67
N ALA A 11 -29.32 83.88 -24.48
CA ALA A 11 -30.16 82.69 -24.54
C ALA A 11 -29.40 81.47 -25.08
N GLY A 12 -28.56 81.66 -26.10
CA GLY A 12 -27.67 80.62 -26.63
C GLY A 12 -26.67 80.11 -25.58
N LEU A 13 -26.09 81.00 -24.78
CA LEU A 13 -25.23 80.62 -23.66
C LEU A 13 -25.97 79.92 -22.53
N ALA A 14 -27.20 80.33 -22.22
CA ALA A 14 -28.00 79.69 -21.17
C ALA A 14 -28.43 78.27 -21.58
N VAL A 15 -28.85 78.08 -22.84
CA VAL A 15 -29.21 76.76 -23.37
C VAL A 15 -27.96 75.87 -23.53
N GLY A 16 -26.88 76.42 -24.08
CA GLY A 16 -25.61 75.70 -24.23
C GLY A 16 -24.96 75.34 -22.89
N GLY A 17 -25.03 76.25 -21.91
CA GLY A 17 -24.55 75.99 -20.54
C GLY A 17 -25.41 74.98 -19.79
N GLY A 18 -26.74 75.05 -19.95
CA GLY A 18 -27.68 74.13 -19.31
C GLY A 18 -27.55 72.69 -19.82
N THR A 19 -27.35 72.48 -21.12
CA THR A 19 -27.21 71.14 -21.70
C THR A 19 -25.90 70.47 -21.32
N VAL A 20 -24.81 71.22 -21.23
CA VAL A 20 -23.49 70.72 -20.79
C VAL A 20 -23.48 70.40 -19.29
N TYR A 21 -24.19 71.17 -18.47
CA TYR A 21 -24.28 70.90 -17.03
C TYR A 21 -25.12 69.64 -16.74
N TRP A 22 -26.20 69.44 -17.50
CA TRP A 22 -27.04 68.24 -17.34
C TRP A 22 -26.33 66.97 -17.82
N SER A 23 -25.60 67.02 -18.95
CA SER A 23 -24.88 65.83 -19.44
C SER A 23 -23.72 65.41 -18.54
N ARG A 24 -23.13 66.36 -17.79
CA ARG A 24 -22.06 66.08 -16.81
C ARG A 24 -22.57 65.57 -15.45
N SER A 25 -23.87 65.66 -15.16
CA SER A 25 -24.46 65.18 -13.90
C SER A 25 -24.84 63.69 -13.93
N SER A 26 -24.72 63.03 -15.08
CA SER A 26 -24.93 61.59 -15.20
C SER A 26 -23.63 60.85 -14.84
N ALA A 27 -23.48 60.45 -13.58
CA ALA A 27 -22.37 59.60 -13.15
C ALA A 27 -22.39 58.26 -13.92
N PRO A 28 -21.23 57.76 -14.39
CA PRO A 28 -21.19 56.49 -15.11
C PRO A 28 -21.70 55.37 -14.21
N ALA A 29 -22.74 54.67 -14.68
CA ALA A 29 -23.30 53.53 -13.95
C ALA A 29 -22.22 52.44 -13.83
N VAL A 30 -21.81 52.14 -12.60
CA VAL A 30 -20.84 51.08 -12.31
C VAL A 30 -21.54 49.74 -12.60
N VAL A 31 -21.12 49.06 -13.66
CA VAL A 31 -21.68 47.76 -14.04
C VAL A 31 -20.86 46.66 -13.37
N PHE A 32 -21.50 45.88 -12.51
CA PHE A 32 -20.88 44.71 -11.88
C PHE A 32 -21.20 43.45 -12.68
N ARG A 33 -20.18 42.62 -12.90
CA ARG A 33 -20.37 41.28 -13.49
C ARG A 33 -20.57 40.28 -12.36
N THR A 34 -21.76 39.71 -12.28
CA THR A 34 -22.10 38.63 -11.34
C THR A 34 -22.29 37.33 -12.11
N GLU A 35 -21.93 36.21 -11.49
CA GLU A 35 -22.28 34.88 -11.98
C GLU A 35 -23.17 34.14 -10.97
N ALA A 36 -23.97 33.20 -11.49
CA ALA A 36 -24.83 32.36 -10.69
C ALA A 36 -24.00 31.27 -9.98
N VAL A 37 -24.19 31.13 -8.67
CA VAL A 37 -23.53 30.08 -7.89
C VAL A 37 -24.19 28.74 -8.20
N SER A 38 -23.43 27.81 -8.77
CA SER A 38 -23.83 26.41 -8.92
C SER A 38 -23.30 25.59 -7.74
N ARG A 39 -24.09 24.59 -7.32
CA ARG A 39 -23.67 23.59 -6.35
C ARG A 39 -23.46 22.28 -7.09
N GLY A 40 -22.34 21.64 -6.84
CA GLY A 40 -22.00 20.31 -7.35
C GLY A 40 -21.10 19.61 -6.35
N ASP A 41 -20.91 18.32 -6.55
CA ASP A 41 -20.09 17.52 -5.65
C ASP A 41 -18.61 17.82 -5.92
N LEU A 42 -17.91 18.31 -4.90
CA LEU A 42 -16.46 18.47 -4.92
C LEU A 42 -15.83 17.26 -4.24
N VAL A 43 -15.38 16.30 -5.04
CA VAL A 43 -14.63 15.15 -4.52
C VAL A 43 -13.18 15.57 -4.30
N VAL A 44 -12.78 15.68 -3.03
CA VAL A 44 -11.39 15.95 -2.65
C VAL A 44 -10.78 14.65 -2.18
N THR A 45 -9.88 14.08 -2.99
CA THR A 45 -9.10 12.90 -2.62
C THR A 45 -7.81 13.34 -1.95
N ILE A 46 -7.59 12.90 -0.70
CA ILE A 46 -6.32 13.10 -0.01
C ILE A 46 -5.44 11.87 -0.28
N PRO A 47 -4.33 12.00 -1.03
CA PRO A 47 -3.43 10.87 -1.23
C PRO A 47 -2.69 10.58 0.08
N ALA A 48 -2.94 9.41 0.66
CA ALA A 48 -2.15 8.88 1.76
C ALA A 48 -1.22 7.79 1.23
N THR A 49 0.09 8.00 1.34
CA THR A 49 1.09 6.97 1.05
C THR A 49 1.39 6.21 2.33
N GLY A 50 1.26 4.88 2.29
CA GLY A 50 1.72 3.99 3.36
C GLY A 50 2.60 2.89 2.78
N THR A 51 3.43 2.29 3.62
CA THR A 51 4.22 1.11 3.24
C THR A 51 3.39 -0.14 3.46
N ILE A 52 3.27 -0.98 2.44
CA ILE A 52 2.62 -2.30 2.58
C ILE A 52 3.64 -3.22 3.25
N GLN A 53 3.21 -3.90 4.31
CA GLN A 53 3.98 -4.93 4.98
C GLN A 53 3.22 -6.25 4.92
N PRO A 54 3.91 -7.38 4.73
CA PRO A 54 3.30 -8.70 4.88
C PRO A 54 2.74 -8.87 6.30
N GLU A 55 1.62 -9.59 6.41
CA GLU A 55 1.01 -9.90 7.70
C GLU A 55 1.93 -10.80 8.54
N GLU A 56 2.61 -11.74 7.89
CA GLU A 56 3.53 -12.66 8.52
C GLU A 56 4.80 -12.81 7.66
N VAL A 57 5.96 -12.81 8.31
CA VAL A 57 7.26 -13.11 7.70
C VAL A 57 7.92 -14.17 8.55
N VAL A 58 8.26 -15.29 7.93
CA VAL A 58 8.93 -16.39 8.60
C VAL A 58 10.28 -16.63 7.91
N ASP A 59 11.35 -16.43 8.67
CA ASP A 59 12.69 -16.81 8.24
C ASP A 59 12.88 -18.31 8.44
N VAL A 60 12.80 -19.06 7.35
CA VAL A 60 13.01 -20.51 7.35
C VAL A 60 14.50 -20.83 7.21
N GLY A 61 15.05 -21.49 8.23
CA GLY A 61 16.43 -21.96 8.26
C GLY A 61 16.53 -23.45 8.60
N ALA A 62 17.64 -24.08 8.22
CA ALA A 62 17.92 -25.44 8.62
C ALA A 62 18.25 -25.52 10.13
N GLN A 63 17.56 -26.39 10.86
CA GLN A 63 17.84 -26.63 12.28
C GLN A 63 19.10 -27.48 12.50
N VAL A 64 19.49 -28.26 11.49
CA VAL A 64 20.66 -29.13 11.51
C VAL A 64 21.72 -28.61 10.54
N GLY A 65 22.99 -28.71 10.95
CA GLY A 65 24.12 -28.34 10.12
C GLY A 65 24.48 -29.49 9.17
N GLY A 66 24.66 -29.18 7.89
CA GLY A 66 25.09 -30.16 6.89
C GLY A 66 25.14 -29.57 5.49
N LEU A 67 25.63 -30.35 4.53
CA LEU A 67 25.66 -29.97 3.12
C LEU A 67 24.27 -30.12 2.50
N ILE A 68 23.81 -29.13 1.72
CA ILE A 68 22.60 -29.27 0.91
C ILE A 68 22.90 -30.20 -0.26
N VAL A 69 22.22 -31.34 -0.32
CA VAL A 69 22.36 -32.36 -1.37
C VAL A 69 21.47 -32.03 -2.55
N LEU A 70 20.24 -31.56 -2.29
CA LEU A 70 19.25 -31.28 -3.32
C LEU A 70 18.26 -30.22 -2.84
N PHE A 71 17.84 -29.33 -3.73
CA PHE A 71 16.65 -28.48 -3.52
C PHE A 71 15.40 -29.27 -3.89
N GLY A 72 14.33 -29.08 -3.12
CA GLY A 72 13.06 -29.77 -3.34
C GLY A 72 12.28 -29.17 -4.51
N THR A 73 10.98 -29.49 -4.55
CA THR A 73 10.07 -29.10 -5.65
C THR A 73 9.06 -28.09 -5.14
N ASP A 74 8.84 -27.02 -5.91
CA ASP A 74 7.86 -25.97 -5.63
C ASP A 74 6.42 -26.43 -5.94
N ALA A 75 5.44 -25.58 -5.65
CA ALA A 75 4.03 -25.87 -5.94
C ALA A 75 3.72 -26.07 -7.45
N ASN A 76 4.62 -25.62 -8.35
CA ASN A 76 4.44 -25.69 -9.80
C ASN A 76 5.21 -26.85 -10.45
N GLY A 77 5.94 -27.66 -9.67
CA GLY A 77 6.71 -28.80 -10.18
C GLY A 77 8.16 -28.47 -10.61
N HIS A 78 8.66 -27.27 -10.32
CA HIS A 78 10.03 -26.86 -10.58
C HIS A 78 10.93 -27.00 -9.35
N PRO A 79 12.26 -27.06 -9.49
CA PRO A 79 13.16 -26.93 -8.36
C PRO A 79 12.91 -25.63 -7.61
N VAL A 80 12.86 -25.68 -6.27
CA VAL A 80 12.65 -24.50 -5.43
C VAL A 80 13.80 -23.50 -5.67
N ASP A 81 13.44 -22.31 -6.14
CA ASP A 81 14.33 -21.17 -6.37
C ASP A 81 13.70 -19.87 -5.82
N TYR A 82 14.36 -18.73 -6.02
CA TYR A 82 13.89 -17.42 -5.63
C TYR A 82 12.48 -17.11 -6.15
N CYS A 83 11.63 -16.55 -5.28
CA CYS A 83 10.21 -16.27 -5.54
C CYS A 83 9.35 -17.48 -5.92
N SER A 84 9.80 -18.71 -5.66
CA SER A 84 8.97 -19.90 -5.87
C SER A 84 7.87 -19.99 -4.81
N PRO A 85 6.61 -20.28 -5.19
CA PRO A 85 5.54 -20.49 -4.23
C PRO A 85 5.75 -21.82 -3.49
N VAL A 86 5.61 -21.77 -2.17
CA VAL A 86 5.79 -22.92 -1.27
C VAL A 86 4.57 -23.07 -0.37
N GLU A 87 4.27 -24.31 0.03
CA GLU A 87 3.17 -24.63 0.95
C GLU A 87 3.70 -25.32 2.21
N GLU A 88 2.87 -25.36 3.24
CA GLU A 88 3.19 -26.06 4.49
C GLU A 88 3.48 -27.54 4.23
N GLY A 89 4.58 -28.03 4.81
CA GLY A 89 5.00 -29.43 4.67
C GLY A 89 5.81 -29.74 3.40
N MET A 90 5.99 -28.77 2.48
CA MET A 90 6.90 -28.97 1.35
C MET A 90 8.36 -29.03 1.81
N VAL A 91 9.09 -30.00 1.26
CA VAL A 91 10.54 -30.12 1.47
C VAL A 91 11.24 -29.08 0.60
N LEU A 92 11.86 -28.07 1.22
CA LEU A 92 12.57 -27.02 0.50
C LEU A 92 13.97 -27.44 0.06
N ALA A 93 14.67 -28.16 0.94
CA ALA A 93 16.01 -28.68 0.68
C ALA A 93 16.25 -29.96 1.48
N ARG A 94 17.02 -30.88 0.90
CA ARG A 94 17.51 -32.09 1.57
C ARG A 94 18.97 -31.89 1.96
N ILE A 95 19.22 -32.04 3.26
CA ILE A 95 20.57 -31.96 3.84
C ILE A 95 21.13 -33.38 3.96
N ASP A 96 22.46 -33.52 3.83
CA ASP A 96 23.16 -34.78 4.06
C ASP A 96 22.95 -35.25 5.51
N ASP A 97 22.26 -36.38 5.65
CA ASP A 97 21.87 -36.98 6.92
C ASP A 97 22.75 -38.16 7.34
N SER A 98 23.86 -38.43 6.65
CA SER A 98 24.68 -39.63 6.85
C SER A 98 25.15 -39.83 8.30
N LEU A 99 25.59 -38.75 8.97
CA LEU A 99 25.98 -38.77 10.38
C LEU A 99 24.76 -39.03 11.29
N TYR A 100 23.67 -38.29 11.08
CA TYR A 100 22.44 -38.43 11.86
C TYR A 100 21.79 -39.80 11.71
N LYS A 101 21.85 -40.39 10.52
CA LYS A 101 21.36 -41.75 10.25
C LYS A 101 22.19 -42.80 10.99
N SER A 102 23.49 -42.59 11.08
CA SER A 102 24.39 -43.48 11.83
C SER A 102 24.08 -43.43 13.33
N GLU A 103 23.90 -42.23 13.87
CA GLU A 103 23.50 -42.02 15.27
C GLU A 103 22.12 -42.63 15.57
N LEU A 104 21.14 -42.44 14.67
CA LEU A 104 19.82 -43.05 14.79
C LEU A 104 19.92 -44.58 14.85
N THR A 105 20.68 -45.17 13.94
CA THR A 105 20.87 -46.64 13.90
C THR A 105 21.50 -47.15 15.19
N GLN A 106 22.47 -46.42 15.75
CA GLN A 106 23.09 -46.77 17.03
C GLN A 106 22.09 -46.68 18.20
N ALA A 107 21.26 -45.63 18.23
CA ALA A 107 20.23 -45.46 19.24
C ALA A 107 19.16 -46.56 19.16
N GLU A 108 18.71 -46.91 17.95
CA GLU A 108 17.76 -48.00 17.72
C GLU A 108 18.31 -49.36 18.20
N ALA A 109 19.59 -49.63 17.94
CA ALA A 109 20.25 -50.84 18.42
C ALA A 109 20.33 -50.90 19.96
N GLN A 110 20.57 -49.76 20.62
CA GLN A 110 20.55 -49.68 22.09
C GLN A 110 19.15 -49.93 22.65
N VAL A 111 18.11 -49.37 22.02
CA VAL A 111 16.71 -49.61 22.40
C VAL A 111 16.37 -51.09 22.26
N LEU A 112 16.76 -51.74 21.16
CA LEU A 112 16.50 -53.16 20.93
C LEU A 112 17.20 -54.04 21.99
N SER A 113 18.46 -53.72 22.30
CA SER A 113 19.22 -54.42 23.35
C SER A 113 18.56 -54.28 24.72
N ALA A 114 18.13 -53.07 25.07
CA ALA A 114 17.43 -52.81 26.33
C ALA A 114 16.08 -53.53 26.40
N GLN A 115 15.32 -53.59 25.30
CA GLN A 115 14.08 -54.34 25.21
C GLN A 115 14.31 -55.85 25.38
N GLY A 116 15.36 -56.40 24.77
CA GLY A 116 15.76 -57.80 24.96
C GLY A 116 16.13 -58.10 26.41
N GLY A 117 16.89 -57.20 27.05
CA GLY A 117 17.20 -57.29 28.48
C GLY A 117 15.95 -57.25 29.37
N LEU A 118 15.00 -56.36 29.06
CA LEU A 118 13.72 -56.28 29.78
C LEU A 118 12.88 -57.54 29.61
N GLN A 119 12.78 -58.08 28.39
CA GLN A 119 12.04 -59.33 28.14
C GLN A 119 12.66 -60.49 28.91
N ARG A 120 13.99 -60.59 28.92
CA ARG A 120 14.70 -61.60 29.70
C ARG A 120 14.42 -61.47 31.20
N ALA A 121 14.55 -60.27 31.76
CA ALA A 121 14.29 -60.03 33.17
C ALA A 121 12.83 -60.34 33.57
N LYS A 122 11.87 -60.08 32.68
CA LYS A 122 10.46 -60.46 32.90
C LYS A 122 10.26 -61.97 32.90
N ALA A 123 10.87 -62.69 31.95
CA ALA A 123 10.79 -64.15 31.90
C ALA A 123 11.44 -64.81 33.13
N ASP A 124 12.57 -64.28 33.59
CA ASP A 124 13.25 -64.75 34.80
C ASP A 124 12.38 -64.56 36.06
N LEU A 125 11.58 -63.48 36.12
CA LEU A 125 10.65 -63.22 37.23
C LEU A 125 9.43 -64.15 37.20
N GLU A 126 8.93 -64.52 36.02
CA GLU A 126 7.79 -65.44 35.85
C GLU A 126 8.16 -66.90 36.15
N LEU A 127 9.44 -67.26 36.00
CA LEU A 127 9.96 -68.59 36.32
C LEU A 127 10.25 -68.81 37.82
N ALA A 128 10.30 -67.74 38.62
CA ALA A 128 10.59 -67.76 40.06
C ALA A 128 9.31 -67.91 40.90
#